data_AF-A0A955UIS1-F1
#
_entry.id   AF-A0A955UIS1-F1
#
_cell.length_a   1.000
_cell.length_b   1.000
_cell.length_c   1.000
_cell.angle_alpha   90.00
_cell.angle_beta   90.00
_cell.angle_gamma   90.00
#
_symmetry.space_group_name_H-M   'P 1'
#
loop_
_entity.id
_entity.type
_entity.pdbx_description
1 polymer ?
#
loop_
_entity_poly.entity_id
_entity_poly.type
_entity_poly.pdbx_seq_one_letter_code
_entity_poly.pdbx_strand_id
1 'polypeptide(L)'
;MLYVEGARDREILESWARRFDPELARCVERNAVILGGRQPARAAADFRKRGGVEAGLSGLIVLDRDDHAPDADPIASATPDSALPEPPSPSSDGRSPDAPVATEPGLEVFVWSLRHIESYLLVPAAIRRAARLQAEELHIERLIAAAIAAAPPTRGVGTPHAKRLLGPGGSLSEALGAELRAGDIARVMRLDELHADVGSLFDRIAALAGVARAGPEVVVRGRSGA
;
A
#
# COMPACT_ATOMS: atom_id res chain seq x y z
N MET A 1 11.80 11.48 -5.56
CA MET A 1 10.34 11.64 -5.70
C MET A 1 9.66 10.33 -5.35
N LEU A 2 8.58 10.36 -4.57
CA LEU A 2 7.81 9.16 -4.23
C LEU A 2 6.36 9.34 -4.72
N TYR A 3 5.91 8.53 -5.66
CA TYR A 3 4.56 8.59 -6.20
C TYR A 3 3.71 7.48 -5.58
N VAL A 4 2.55 7.83 -5.03
CA VAL A 4 1.64 6.90 -4.34
C VAL A 4 0.22 7.08 -4.86
N GLU A 5 -0.61 6.03 -4.83
CA GLU A 5 -1.94 6.08 -5.44
C GLU A 5 -2.88 7.03 -4.69
N GLY A 6 -2.92 6.93 -3.36
CA GLY A 6 -3.85 7.68 -2.52
C GLY A 6 -3.22 8.43 -1.33
N ALA A 7 -4.01 9.35 -0.76
CA ALA A 7 -3.65 10.04 0.49
C ALA A 7 -3.51 9.07 1.67
N ARG A 8 -4.31 7.99 1.67
CA ARG A 8 -4.24 6.95 2.68
C ARG A 8 -2.90 6.19 2.63
N ASP A 9 -2.44 5.82 1.45
CA ASP A 9 -1.16 5.11 1.29
C ASP A 9 0.00 5.97 1.80
N ARG A 10 -0.03 7.27 1.48
CA ARG A 10 0.91 8.25 2.01
C ARG A 10 0.92 8.24 3.55
N GLU A 11 -0.25 8.32 4.19
CA GLU A 11 -0.36 8.32 5.65
C GLU A 11 0.22 7.03 6.27
N ILE A 12 -0.06 5.87 5.66
CA ILE A 12 0.48 4.57 6.09
C ILE A 12 2.00 4.55 5.96
N LEU A 13 2.53 4.95 4.80
CA LEU A 13 3.97 4.99 4.54
C LEU A 13 4.70 5.96 5.46
N GLU A 14 4.16 7.16 5.71
CA GLU A 14 4.73 8.10 6.67
C GLU A 14 4.77 7.50 8.08
N SER A 15 3.70 6.81 8.49
CA SER A 15 3.61 6.17 9.80
C SER A 15 4.64 5.06 9.98
N TRP A 16 4.84 4.21 8.96
CA TRP A 16 5.87 3.17 8.99
C TRP A 16 7.28 3.74 8.87
N ALA A 17 7.51 4.75 8.03
CA ALA A 17 8.83 5.36 7.85
C ALA A 17 9.40 5.88 9.19
N ARG A 18 8.54 6.46 10.04
CA ARG A 18 8.91 6.91 11.41
C ARG A 18 9.40 5.78 12.30
N ARG A 19 9.08 4.52 11.99
CA ARG A 19 9.56 3.31 12.70
C ARG A 19 10.92 2.84 12.22
N PHE A 20 11.28 3.13 10.98
CA PHE A 20 12.60 2.79 10.42
C PHE A 20 13.62 3.86 10.77
N ASP A 21 13.36 5.10 10.39
CA ASP A 21 14.34 6.19 10.47
C ASP A 21 13.63 7.56 10.38
N PRO A 22 13.86 8.49 11.34
CA PRO A 22 13.29 9.84 11.29
C PRO A 22 13.68 10.68 10.06
N GLU A 23 14.85 10.48 9.49
CA GLU A 23 15.27 11.11 8.24
C GLU A 23 14.51 10.55 7.04
N LEU A 24 14.33 9.23 6.98
CA LEU A 24 13.52 8.60 5.96
C LEU A 24 12.06 9.06 6.03
N ALA A 25 11.50 9.22 7.23
CA ALA A 25 10.16 9.78 7.42
C ALA A 25 10.04 11.20 6.85
N ARG A 26 11.01 12.08 7.13
CA ARG A 26 11.06 13.44 6.55
C ARG A 26 11.19 13.40 5.02
N CYS A 27 11.93 12.43 4.50
CA CYS A 27 12.06 12.22 3.05
C CYS A 27 10.71 11.85 2.42
N VAL A 28 9.99 10.88 2.99
CA VAL A 28 8.64 10.48 2.52
C VAL A 28 7.67 11.67 2.59
N GLU A 29 7.60 12.37 3.72
CA GLU A 29 6.68 13.49 3.93
C GLU A 29 6.90 14.64 2.92
N ARG A 30 8.14 14.96 2.60
CA ARG A 30 8.49 16.07 1.68
C ARG A 30 8.37 15.69 0.21
N ASN A 31 8.62 14.43 -0.14
CA ASN A 31 8.78 14.01 -1.54
C ASN A 31 7.59 13.18 -2.08
N ALA A 32 6.58 12.89 -1.24
CA ALA A 32 5.40 12.13 -1.65
C ALA A 32 4.43 12.96 -2.52
N VAL A 33 4.05 12.40 -3.67
CA VAL A 33 3.08 12.93 -4.63
C VAL A 33 1.92 11.93 -4.76
N ILE A 34 0.70 12.41 -4.54
CA ILE A 34 -0.53 11.60 -4.64
C ILE A 34 -1.01 11.62 -6.10
N LEU A 35 -1.15 10.43 -6.70
CA LEU A 35 -1.55 10.26 -8.10
C LEU A 35 -3.07 10.31 -8.32
N GLY A 36 -3.87 10.02 -7.30
CA GLY A 36 -5.33 9.90 -7.44
C GLY A 36 -5.74 8.59 -8.12
N GLY A 37 -5.16 7.47 -7.65
CA GLY A 37 -5.32 6.12 -8.20
C GLY A 37 -4.07 5.63 -8.94
N ARG A 38 -4.22 4.47 -9.59
CA ARG A 38 -3.16 3.81 -10.37
C ARG A 38 -2.87 4.54 -11.69
N GLN A 39 -2.16 5.67 -11.61
CA GLN A 39 -1.83 6.52 -12.77
C GLN A 39 -0.32 6.64 -12.99
N PRO A 40 0.37 5.54 -13.34
CA PRO A 40 1.83 5.56 -13.46
C PRO A 40 2.29 6.47 -14.63
N ALA A 41 1.48 6.63 -15.69
CA ALA A 41 1.76 7.59 -16.77
C ALA A 41 1.76 9.05 -16.29
N ARG A 42 0.89 9.39 -15.32
CA ARG A 42 0.87 10.71 -14.68
C ARG A 42 2.13 10.94 -13.85
N ALA A 43 2.62 9.91 -13.17
CA ALA A 43 3.88 9.97 -12.43
C ALA A 43 5.06 10.27 -13.36
N ALA A 44 5.18 9.54 -14.49
CA ALA A 44 6.22 9.77 -15.48
C ALA A 44 6.16 11.19 -16.09
N ALA A 45 4.96 11.69 -16.37
CA ALA A 45 4.79 13.05 -16.86
C ALA A 45 5.22 14.12 -15.83
N ASP A 46 4.85 13.95 -14.56
CA ASP A 46 5.30 14.86 -13.48
C ASP A 46 6.81 14.78 -13.26
N PHE A 47 7.40 13.58 -13.31
CA PHE A 47 8.84 13.38 -13.15
C PHE A 47 9.64 14.10 -14.24
N ARG A 48 9.25 13.95 -15.52
CA ARG A 48 9.86 14.68 -16.65
C ARG A 48 9.68 16.19 -16.51
N LYS A 49 8.49 16.64 -16.10
CA LYS A 49 8.22 18.07 -15.89
C LYS A 49 9.16 18.69 -14.85
N ARG A 50 9.64 17.91 -13.88
CA ARG A 50 10.60 18.33 -12.85
C ARG A 50 12.07 18.24 -13.29
N GLY A 51 12.32 17.85 -14.54
CA GLY A 51 13.66 17.67 -15.12
C GLY A 51 14.26 16.28 -14.95
N GLY A 52 13.54 15.35 -14.30
CA GLY A 52 13.96 13.95 -14.17
C GLY A 52 15.43 13.75 -13.77
N VAL A 53 16.11 12.81 -14.43
CA VAL A 53 17.53 12.49 -14.18
C VAL A 53 18.46 13.65 -14.54
N GLU A 54 18.12 14.48 -15.53
CA GLU A 54 18.93 15.65 -15.91
C GLU A 54 19.01 16.68 -14.77
N ALA A 55 17.97 16.75 -13.94
CA ALA A 55 17.94 17.54 -12.71
C ALA A 55 18.55 16.80 -11.50
N GLY A 56 19.15 15.63 -11.70
CA GLY A 56 19.68 14.77 -10.63
C GLY A 56 18.60 14.13 -9.77
N LEU A 57 17.35 14.04 -10.25
CA LEU A 57 16.26 13.42 -9.50
C LEU A 57 16.21 11.91 -9.74
N SER A 58 15.78 11.18 -8.73
CA SER A 58 15.30 9.80 -8.85
C SER A 58 13.88 9.69 -8.33
N GLY A 59 13.12 8.74 -8.88
CA GLY A 59 11.71 8.55 -8.59
C GLY A 59 11.36 7.10 -8.28
N LEU A 60 10.36 6.91 -7.43
CA LEU A 60 9.76 5.60 -7.16
C LEU A 60 8.24 5.71 -7.21
N ILE A 61 7.59 4.87 -7.99
CA ILE A 61 6.14 4.72 -8.05
C ILE A 61 5.76 3.49 -7.23
N VAL A 62 4.91 3.66 -6.21
CA VAL A 62 4.41 2.57 -5.37
C VAL A 62 2.97 2.28 -5.76
N LEU A 63 2.71 1.04 -6.18
CA LEU A 63 1.40 0.59 -6.65
C LEU A 63 0.90 -0.64 -5.88
N ASP A 64 -0.41 -0.70 -5.68
CA ASP A 64 -1.11 -1.91 -5.28
C ASP A 64 -0.95 -2.99 -6.35
N ARG A 65 -1.09 -4.26 -5.96
CA ARG A 65 -1.10 -5.39 -6.89
C ARG A 65 -2.53 -5.63 -7.31
N ASP A 66 -2.99 -4.88 -8.31
CA ASP A 66 -4.32 -5.06 -8.86
C ASP A 66 -4.37 -6.29 -9.77
N ASP A 67 -5.32 -7.18 -9.50
CA ASP A 67 -5.82 -8.16 -10.46
C ASP A 67 -6.83 -7.46 -11.37
N HIS A 68 -6.37 -6.59 -12.26
CA HIS A 68 -7.13 -6.33 -13.47
C HIS A 68 -6.92 -7.51 -14.43
N ALA A 69 -7.29 -8.71 -13.99
CA ALA A 69 -7.92 -9.58 -14.98
C ALA A 69 -9.18 -8.80 -15.37
N PRO A 70 -9.33 -8.37 -16.64
CA PRO A 70 -10.57 -7.77 -17.07
C PRO A 70 -11.67 -8.72 -16.59
N ASP A 71 -12.71 -8.18 -15.94
CA ASP A 71 -13.89 -8.95 -15.59
C ASP A 71 -14.38 -9.59 -16.90
N ALA A 72 -13.93 -10.81 -17.16
CA ALA A 72 -14.51 -11.64 -18.18
C ALA A 72 -15.86 -11.98 -17.56
N ASP A 73 -16.85 -11.14 -17.87
CA ASP A 73 -18.24 -11.46 -17.62
C ASP A 73 -18.41 -12.92 -18.03
N PRO A 74 -18.76 -13.83 -17.10
CA PRO A 74 -19.10 -15.17 -17.48
C PRO A 74 -20.31 -15.02 -18.40
N ILE A 75 -20.05 -15.17 -19.69
CA ILE A 75 -20.98 -15.13 -20.80
C ILE A 75 -22.32 -15.64 -20.30
N ALA A 76 -23.26 -14.71 -20.12
CA ALA A 76 -24.66 -15.03 -19.96
C ALA A 76 -25.03 -15.82 -21.21
N SER A 77 -25.10 -17.14 -21.05
CA SER A 77 -25.64 -18.02 -22.06
C SER A 77 -27.12 -17.67 -22.24
N ALA A 78 -27.40 -17.11 -23.42
CA ALA A 78 -28.63 -17.21 -24.17
C ALA A 78 -29.92 -16.59 -23.61
N THR A 79 -30.27 -15.43 -24.16
CA THR A 79 -31.58 -15.24 -24.79
C THR A 79 -31.42 -14.44 -26.08
N PRO A 80 -31.92 -14.93 -27.24
CA PRO A 80 -32.01 -14.11 -28.42
C PRO A 80 -33.29 -13.26 -28.39
N ASP A 81 -33.24 -12.18 -29.16
CA ASP A 81 -34.37 -11.57 -29.86
C ASP A 81 -35.12 -10.42 -29.16
N SER A 82 -34.65 -9.19 -29.37
CA SER A 82 -35.45 -8.12 -29.98
C SER A 82 -34.63 -6.84 -30.16
N ALA A 83 -34.58 -6.39 -31.40
CA ALA A 83 -33.77 -5.28 -31.90
C ALA A 83 -34.39 -3.90 -31.63
N LEU A 84 -33.55 -2.93 -31.24
CA LEU A 84 -33.63 -1.52 -31.66
C LEU A 84 -32.20 -0.92 -31.67
N PRO A 85 -31.80 -0.16 -32.71
CA PRO A 85 -30.47 0.45 -32.78
C PRO A 85 -30.39 1.71 -31.90
N GLU A 86 -29.57 1.68 -30.85
CA GLU A 86 -29.17 2.88 -30.10
C GLU A 86 -28.10 3.69 -30.86
N PRO A 87 -28.11 5.03 -30.74
CA PRO A 87 -27.11 5.90 -31.37
C PRO A 87 -25.72 5.72 -30.74
N PRO A 88 -24.64 5.92 -31.51
CA PRO A 88 -23.27 5.73 -31.04
C PRO A 88 -22.95 6.73 -29.93
N SER A 89 -22.77 6.21 -28.71
CA SER A 89 -22.20 6.95 -27.60
C SER A 89 -20.76 7.36 -27.95
N PRO A 90 -20.33 8.59 -27.64
CA PRO A 90 -18.97 9.04 -27.90
C PRO A 90 -17.99 8.16 -27.12
N SER A 91 -17.10 7.53 -27.89
CA SER A 91 -16.05 6.64 -27.43
C SER A 91 -15.25 7.31 -26.33
N SER A 92 -15.35 6.79 -25.10
CA SER A 92 -14.28 6.93 -24.12
C SER A 92 -13.07 6.23 -24.71
N ASP A 93 -12.05 7.00 -25.09
CA ASP A 93 -10.78 6.49 -25.59
C ASP A 93 -10.29 5.37 -24.67
N GLY A 94 -10.45 4.12 -25.15
CA GLY A 94 -9.96 2.89 -24.54
C GLY A 94 -8.43 2.81 -24.64
N ARG A 95 -7.74 3.87 -24.22
CA ARG A 95 -6.29 3.85 -24.07
C ARG A 95 -6.00 2.98 -22.86
N SER A 96 -5.69 1.72 -23.15
CA SER A 96 -5.30 0.72 -22.17
C SER A 96 -4.29 1.32 -21.18
N PRO A 97 -4.58 1.34 -19.86
CA PRO A 97 -3.76 2.01 -18.86
C PRO A 97 -2.37 1.38 -18.66
N ASP A 98 -2.11 0.24 -19.32
CA ASP A 98 -0.85 -0.52 -19.24
C ASP A 98 0.23 -0.07 -20.23
N ALA A 99 0.15 1.15 -20.77
CA ALA A 99 1.30 1.70 -21.50
C ALA A 99 2.54 1.63 -20.59
N PRO A 100 3.63 0.99 -21.03
CA PRO A 100 4.73 0.60 -20.15
C PRO A 100 5.40 1.83 -19.58
N VAL A 101 5.12 2.13 -18.32
CA VAL A 101 5.82 3.13 -17.51
C VAL A 101 7.28 2.73 -17.27
N ALA A 102 7.64 1.51 -17.63
CA ALA A 102 8.94 0.88 -17.47
C ALA A 102 10.10 1.52 -18.27
N THR A 103 9.96 2.72 -18.85
CA THR A 103 10.98 3.29 -19.75
C THR A 103 11.53 4.64 -19.34
N GLU A 104 11.02 5.30 -18.30
CA GLU A 104 11.57 6.59 -17.88
C GLU A 104 12.85 6.37 -17.05
N PRO A 105 14.04 6.82 -17.49
CA PRO A 105 15.28 6.64 -16.76
C PRO A 105 15.19 7.25 -15.35
N GLY A 106 15.68 6.54 -14.34
CA GLY A 106 15.68 7.01 -12.95
C GLY A 106 14.30 7.01 -12.26
N LEU A 107 13.25 6.50 -12.91
CA LEU A 107 11.93 6.31 -12.32
C LEU A 107 11.62 4.81 -12.19
N GLU A 108 11.65 4.31 -10.96
CA GLU A 108 11.38 2.90 -10.66
C GLU A 108 9.91 2.65 -10.32
N VAL A 109 9.46 1.41 -10.53
CA VAL A 109 8.14 0.94 -10.07
C VAL A 109 8.32 -0.14 -9.01
N PHE A 110 7.63 0.04 -7.88
CA PHE A 110 7.47 -0.93 -6.82
C PHE A 110 6.00 -1.35 -6.75
N VAL A 111 5.75 -2.64 -6.85
CA VAL A 111 4.42 -3.23 -6.71
C VAL A 111 4.43 -4.10 -5.46
N TRP A 112 3.46 -3.90 -4.57
CA TRP A 112 3.31 -4.73 -3.37
C TRP A 112 3.16 -6.22 -3.72
N SER A 113 3.74 -7.14 -2.95
CA SER A 113 3.47 -8.58 -3.18
C SER A 113 2.06 -8.98 -2.75
N LEU A 114 1.55 -8.40 -1.65
CA LEU A 114 0.14 -8.47 -1.27
C LEU A 114 -0.69 -7.50 -2.11
N ARG A 115 -1.98 -7.81 -2.23
CA ARG A 115 -2.92 -7.11 -3.11
C ARG A 115 -2.94 -5.58 -2.88
N HIS A 116 -3.03 -5.17 -1.62
CA HIS A 116 -3.09 -3.75 -1.25
C HIS A 116 -2.14 -3.43 -0.11
N ILE A 117 -1.66 -2.19 -0.03
CA ILE A 117 -0.88 -1.71 1.12
C ILE A 117 -1.61 -1.96 2.46
N GLU A 118 -2.94 -1.85 2.52
CA GLU A 118 -3.68 -2.12 3.74
C GLU A 118 -3.65 -3.59 4.17
N SER A 119 -3.28 -4.51 3.28
CA SER A 119 -3.17 -5.93 3.63
C SER A 119 -2.05 -6.18 4.64
N TYR A 120 -1.00 -5.35 4.60
CA TYR A 120 0.09 -5.40 5.59
C TYR A 120 -0.33 -4.85 6.97
N LEU A 121 -1.49 -4.21 7.08
CA LEU A 121 -2.02 -3.71 8.36
C LEU A 121 -2.83 -4.78 9.11
N LEU A 122 -3.08 -5.95 8.51
CA LEU A 122 -3.84 -7.04 9.12
C LEU A 122 -3.00 -7.82 10.15
N VAL A 123 -2.36 -7.11 11.07
CA VAL A 123 -1.56 -7.65 12.17
C VAL A 123 -2.40 -7.60 13.46
N PRO A 124 -2.79 -8.74 14.04
CA PRO A 124 -3.70 -8.78 15.19
C PRO A 124 -3.23 -7.93 16.39
N ALA A 125 -1.94 -8.03 16.73
CA ALA A 125 -1.36 -7.28 17.84
C ALA A 125 -1.43 -5.76 17.62
N ALA A 126 -1.23 -5.28 16.38
CA ALA A 126 -1.33 -3.87 16.04
C ALA A 126 -2.78 -3.38 16.04
N ILE A 127 -3.71 -4.17 15.48
CA ILE A 127 -5.15 -3.88 15.50
C ILE A 127 -5.65 -3.72 16.94
N ARG A 128 -5.26 -4.63 17.84
CA ARG A 128 -5.62 -4.56 19.25
C ARG A 128 -5.14 -3.26 19.90
N ARG A 129 -3.88 -2.88 19.66
CA ARG A 129 -3.32 -1.62 20.18
C ARG A 129 -4.04 -0.40 19.64
N ALA A 130 -4.38 -0.38 18.35
CA ALA A 130 -5.11 0.72 17.71
C ALA A 130 -6.53 0.85 18.28
N ALA A 131 -7.20 -0.27 18.52
CA ALA A 131 -8.55 -0.34 19.08
C ALA A 131 -8.61 0.01 20.59
N ARG A 132 -7.46 0.15 21.27
CA ARG A 132 -7.35 0.41 22.71
C ARG A 132 -8.14 -0.56 23.60
N LEU A 133 -8.33 -1.79 23.13
CA LEU A 133 -9.13 -2.78 23.83
C LEU A 133 -8.37 -3.33 25.05
N GLN A 134 -9.00 -3.26 26.22
CA GLN A 134 -8.48 -3.76 27.50
C GLN A 134 -9.07 -5.13 27.88
N ALA A 135 -9.95 -5.71 27.05
CA ALA A 135 -10.66 -6.94 27.36
C ALA A 135 -9.78 -8.20 27.20
N GLU A 136 -10.34 -9.37 27.55
CA GLU A 136 -9.67 -10.67 27.50
C GLU A 136 -8.92 -10.89 26.17
N GLU A 137 -7.59 -10.91 26.27
CA GLU A 137 -6.65 -10.91 25.13
C GLU A 137 -6.97 -12.01 24.11
N LEU A 138 -7.26 -13.21 24.60
CA LEU A 138 -7.57 -14.39 23.79
C LEU A 138 -8.91 -14.31 23.06
N HIS A 139 -9.90 -13.58 23.58
CA HIS A 139 -11.19 -13.43 22.90
C HIS A 139 -11.07 -12.48 21.71
N ILE A 140 -10.42 -11.34 21.92
CA ILE A 140 -10.17 -10.35 20.87
C ILE A 140 -9.32 -10.94 19.76
N GLU A 141 -8.25 -11.66 20.09
CA GLU A 141 -7.39 -12.29 19.08
C GLU A 141 -8.16 -13.29 18.22
N ARG A 142 -9.04 -14.10 18.84
CA ARG A 142 -9.92 -15.01 18.11
C ARG A 142 -10.91 -14.29 17.22
N LEU A 143 -11.49 -13.18 17.67
CA LEU A 143 -12.38 -12.35 16.85
C LEU A 143 -11.67 -11.74 15.65
N ILE A 144 -10.47 -11.17 15.86
CA ILE A 144 -9.67 -10.60 14.77
C ILE A 144 -9.30 -11.69 13.76
N ALA A 145 -8.80 -12.82 14.23
CA ALA A 145 -8.43 -13.95 13.36
C ALA A 145 -9.65 -14.47 12.57
N ALA A 146 -10.81 -14.62 13.23
CA ALA A 146 -12.04 -15.07 12.59
C ALA A 146 -12.53 -14.06 11.52
N ALA A 147 -12.49 -12.76 11.82
CA ALA A 147 -12.89 -11.72 10.86
C ALA A 147 -11.96 -11.66 9.64
N ILE A 148 -10.65 -11.81 9.84
CA ILE A 148 -9.67 -11.89 8.75
C ILE A 148 -9.90 -13.14 7.90
N ALA A 149 -10.14 -14.30 8.54
CA ALA A 149 -10.37 -15.56 7.85
C ALA A 149 -11.73 -15.61 7.11
N ALA A 150 -12.76 -14.96 7.66
CA ALA A 150 -14.09 -14.88 7.05
C ALA A 150 -14.19 -13.86 5.91
N ALA A 151 -13.18 -12.99 5.77
CA ALA A 151 -13.16 -12.03 4.69
C ALA A 151 -13.13 -12.77 3.34
N PRO A 152 -14.08 -12.50 2.43
CA PRO A 152 -14.14 -13.23 1.18
C PRO A 152 -12.80 -13.07 0.45
N PRO A 153 -12.16 -14.17 0.04
CA PRO A 153 -10.95 -14.09 -0.75
C PRO A 153 -11.30 -13.33 -2.02
N THR A 154 -10.47 -12.37 -2.36
CA THR A 154 -10.68 -11.64 -3.60
C THR A 154 -10.37 -12.58 -4.77
N ARG A 155 -11.21 -12.58 -5.82
CA ARG A 155 -11.03 -13.43 -7.01
C ARG A 155 -9.60 -13.24 -7.53
N GLY A 156 -8.81 -14.31 -7.57
CA GLY A 156 -7.46 -14.32 -8.15
C GLY A 156 -6.30 -14.50 -7.15
N VAL A 157 -6.33 -13.87 -5.97
CA VAL A 157 -5.12 -13.77 -5.11
C VAL A 157 -5.28 -14.39 -3.72
N GLY A 158 -6.47 -14.87 -3.33
CA GLY A 158 -6.66 -15.59 -2.07
C GLY A 158 -6.42 -14.76 -0.80
N THR A 159 -6.01 -13.49 -0.94
CA THR A 159 -5.80 -12.56 0.17
C THR A 159 -7.11 -11.82 0.50
N PRO A 160 -7.37 -11.57 1.79
CA PRO A 160 -8.54 -10.84 2.25
C PRO A 160 -8.54 -9.38 1.76
N HIS A 161 -9.72 -8.84 1.46
CA HIS A 161 -9.88 -7.46 0.98
C HIS A 161 -9.75 -6.45 2.13
N ALA A 162 -8.52 -6.12 2.53
CA ALA A 162 -8.22 -5.29 3.69
C ALA A 162 -8.96 -3.94 3.72
N LYS A 163 -9.16 -3.28 2.57
CA LYS A 163 -9.94 -2.01 2.49
C LYS A 163 -11.40 -2.15 2.99
N ARG A 164 -12.03 -3.33 2.82
CA ARG A 164 -13.39 -3.62 3.32
C ARG A 164 -13.39 -3.96 4.82
N LEU A 165 -12.30 -4.54 5.32
CA LEU A 165 -12.16 -4.86 6.74
C LEU A 165 -11.87 -3.61 7.58
N LEU A 166 -10.93 -2.77 7.11
CA LEU A 166 -10.37 -1.63 7.85
C LEU A 166 -11.00 -0.28 7.45
N GLY A 167 -11.98 -0.27 6.56
CA GLY A 167 -12.68 0.94 6.15
C GLY A 167 -13.69 1.44 7.21
N PRO A 168 -14.20 2.67 7.06
CA PRO A 168 -15.38 3.13 7.81
C PRO A 168 -16.55 2.16 7.58
N GLY A 169 -17.14 1.64 8.66
CA GLY A 169 -18.16 0.59 8.58
C GLY A 169 -17.63 -0.78 8.12
N GLY A 170 -16.32 -1.00 8.17
CA GLY A 170 -15.72 -2.29 7.85
C GLY A 170 -16.08 -3.35 8.90
N SER A 171 -16.20 -4.61 8.46
CA SER A 171 -16.69 -5.70 9.32
C SER A 171 -15.83 -5.93 10.56
N LEU A 172 -14.55 -5.59 10.52
CA LEU A 172 -13.67 -5.70 11.69
C LEU A 172 -13.95 -4.59 12.71
N SER A 173 -14.16 -3.35 12.26
CA SER A 173 -14.56 -2.25 13.13
C SER A 173 -15.91 -2.52 13.80
N GLU A 174 -16.87 -3.06 13.04
CA GLU A 174 -18.19 -3.47 13.56
C GLU A 174 -18.06 -4.60 14.59
N ALA A 175 -17.30 -5.65 14.28
CA ALA A 175 -17.10 -6.79 15.18
C ALA A 175 -16.41 -6.40 16.49
N LEU A 176 -15.49 -5.43 16.46
CA LEU A 176 -14.79 -4.94 17.64
C LEU A 176 -15.54 -3.82 18.38
N GLY A 177 -16.62 -3.28 17.80
CA GLY A 177 -17.32 -2.11 18.34
C GLY A 177 -16.43 -0.87 18.44
N ALA A 178 -15.39 -0.77 17.60
CA ALA A 178 -14.39 0.29 17.64
C ALA A 178 -14.05 0.76 16.23
N GLU A 179 -13.97 2.07 16.03
CA GLU A 179 -13.53 2.64 14.74
C GLU A 179 -12.05 2.34 14.54
N LEU A 180 -11.73 1.54 13.50
CA LEU A 180 -10.35 1.31 13.09
C LEU A 180 -10.01 2.18 11.89
N ARG A 181 -8.89 2.91 11.99
CA ARG A 181 -8.30 3.66 10.87
C ARG A 181 -6.97 3.05 10.48
N ALA A 182 -6.74 2.94 9.17
CA ALA A 182 -5.51 2.37 8.61
C ALA A 182 -4.25 3.09 9.14
N GLY A 183 -4.28 4.42 9.17
CA GLY A 183 -3.19 5.24 9.72
C GLY A 183 -2.93 5.01 11.21
N ASP A 184 -3.99 4.79 12.01
CA ASP A 184 -3.84 4.49 13.45
C ASP A 184 -3.21 3.12 13.68
N ILE A 185 -3.61 2.11 12.90
CA ILE A 185 -2.99 0.77 12.93
C ILE A 185 -1.52 0.88 12.53
N ALA A 186 -1.23 1.51 11.37
CA ALA A 186 0.14 1.72 10.88
C ALA A 186 1.01 2.43 11.92
N ARG A 187 0.46 3.45 12.58
CA ARG A 187 1.15 4.22 13.61
C ARG A 187 1.51 3.37 14.82
N VAL A 188 0.72 2.37 15.22
CA VAL A 188 1.02 1.55 16.41
C VAL A 188 1.77 0.26 16.08
N MET A 189 2.05 -0.05 14.81
CA MET A 189 2.87 -1.19 14.41
C MET A 189 4.31 -1.06 14.92
N ARG A 190 4.91 -2.20 15.25
CA ARG A 190 6.31 -2.35 15.62
C ARG A 190 7.12 -2.81 14.41
N LEU A 191 8.44 -2.60 14.47
CA LEU A 191 9.33 -2.92 13.34
C LEU A 191 9.35 -4.43 13.03
N ASP A 192 9.27 -5.27 14.06
CA ASP A 192 9.20 -6.74 13.96
C ASP A 192 7.85 -7.28 13.46
N GLU A 193 6.84 -6.43 13.39
CA GLU A 193 5.52 -6.76 12.83
C GLU A 193 5.38 -6.39 11.35
N LEU A 194 6.34 -5.64 10.80
CA LEU A 194 6.29 -5.21 9.40
C LEU A 194 6.74 -6.33 8.47
N HIS A 195 5.99 -6.53 7.40
CA HIS A 195 6.33 -7.51 6.38
C HIS A 195 7.62 -7.14 5.64
N ALA A 196 8.35 -8.14 5.14
CA ALA A 196 9.62 -7.97 4.44
C ALA A 196 9.53 -7.01 3.23
N ASP A 197 8.40 -7.01 2.52
CA ASP A 197 8.10 -6.04 1.45
C ASP A 197 8.15 -4.59 1.90
N VAL A 198 7.63 -4.29 3.10
CA VAL A 198 7.66 -2.94 3.65
C VAL A 198 9.10 -2.53 3.90
N GLY A 199 9.92 -3.44 4.46
CA GLY A 199 11.36 -3.27 4.55
C GLY A 199 11.98 -2.98 3.18
N SER A 200 11.76 -3.86 2.21
CA SER A 200 12.28 -3.76 0.84
C SER A 200 11.93 -2.44 0.15
N LEU A 201 10.71 -1.93 0.36
CA LEU A 201 10.31 -0.61 -0.12
C LEU A 201 11.16 0.49 0.51
N PHE A 202 11.31 0.49 1.84
CA PHE A 202 12.09 1.52 2.53
C PHE A 202 13.58 1.45 2.26
N ASP A 203 14.14 0.26 1.99
CA ASP A 203 15.52 0.09 1.50
C ASP A 203 15.70 0.83 0.18
N ARG A 204 14.74 0.66 -0.76
CA ARG A 204 14.78 1.35 -2.06
C ARG A 204 14.60 2.85 -1.91
N ILE A 205 13.65 3.31 -1.09
CA ILE A 205 13.47 4.75 -0.85
C ILE A 205 14.75 5.35 -0.27
N ALA A 206 15.39 4.70 0.69
CA ALA A 206 16.64 5.16 1.28
C ALA A 206 17.78 5.23 0.24
N ALA A 207 17.93 4.19 -0.58
CA ALA A 207 18.92 4.16 -1.66
C ALA A 207 18.73 5.30 -2.66
N LEU A 208 17.49 5.51 -3.13
CA LEU A 208 17.15 6.57 -4.08
C LEU A 208 17.27 7.98 -3.47
N ALA A 209 17.09 8.11 -2.16
CA ALA A 209 17.25 9.37 -1.45
C ALA A 209 18.70 9.66 -1.03
N GLY A 210 19.62 8.71 -1.21
CA GLY A 210 20.99 8.81 -0.69
C GLY A 210 21.06 8.84 0.83
N VAL A 211 20.03 8.34 1.52
CA VAL A 211 19.99 8.27 2.99
C VAL A 211 20.71 7.00 3.41
N ALA A 212 21.89 7.17 4.00
CA ALA A 212 22.61 6.04 4.60
C ALA A 212 21.81 5.54 5.80
N ARG A 213 21.45 4.26 5.81
CA ARG A 213 20.88 3.66 7.02
C ARG A 213 21.91 3.66 8.12
N ALA A 214 21.51 4.10 9.31
CA ALA A 214 22.25 3.79 10.52
C ALA A 214 22.32 2.26 10.62
N GLY A 215 23.50 1.70 10.34
CA GLY A 215 23.76 0.29 10.58
C GLY A 215 23.53 -0.01 12.07
N PRO A 216 23.28 -1.28 12.44
CA PRO A 216 23.22 -1.65 13.84
C PRO A 216 24.50 -1.15 14.52
N GLU A 217 24.36 -0.24 15.48
CA GLU A 217 25.49 0.28 16.23
C GLU A 217 26.10 -0.90 16.99
N VAL A 218 27.22 -1.41 16.50
CA VAL A 218 27.94 -2.49 17.16
C VAL A 218 28.65 -1.89 18.36
N VAL A 219 27.95 -1.85 19.50
CA VAL A 219 28.53 -1.42 20.78
C VAL A 219 29.51 -2.50 21.25
N VAL A 220 30.77 -2.39 20.85
CA VAL A 220 31.85 -3.24 21.36
C VAL A 220 32.15 -2.82 22.80
N ARG A 221 31.55 -3.53 23.76
CA ARG A 221 31.92 -3.38 25.18
C ARG A 221 33.28 -4.05 25.40
N GLY A 222 34.35 -3.26 25.33
CA GLY A 222 35.67 -3.72 25.77
C GLY A 222 35.60 -4.19 27.22
N ARG A 223 36.01 -5.43 27.49
CA ARG A 223 36.25 -5.89 28.86
C ARG A 223 37.44 -5.10 29.42
N SER A 224 37.19 -4.10 30.25
CA SER A 224 38.23 -3.54 31.11
C SER A 224 38.68 -4.63 32.07
N GLY A 225 39.85 -5.20 31.81
CA GLY A 225 40.53 -6.13 32.72
C GLY A 225 40.96 -5.39 33.98
N ALA A 226 40.66 -6.02 35.12
CA ALA A 226 41.24 -5.73 36.42
C ALA A 226 42.67 -6.29 36.50
#